data_AF-A0A1W5XH27-F1
#
_entry.id   AF-A0A1W5XH27-F1
#
_cell.length_a   1.000
_cell.length_b   1.000
_cell.length_c   1.000
_cell.angle_alpha   90.00
_cell.angle_beta   90.00
_cell.angle_gamma   90.00
#
_symmetry.space_group_name_H-M   'P 1'
#
loop_
_entity.id
_entity.type
_entity.pdbx_description
1 polymer ?
#
loop_
_entity_poly.entity_id
_entity_poly.type
_entity_poly.pdbx_seq_one_letter_code
_entity_poly.pdbx_strand_id
1 'polypeptide(L)'
;MSLTQDQAAIAVEQHDCPTCEVPAGSPCRTRGGKTASKYHTARFGLVPALREELDVVTPDDRGPGRLWKQGPTVAPVPAPRNGAAPIRIGYARVSTAQQELQSQIDALEAAQCRRIFSEKISTRVKIRPELEKALKLAHDIKEAAPDQPVILTVHELKRPARNAAELMTLASTLQSADIPLELLTGPLTGIYDPSGMGAMLFAVLAVAVQLDRNYIREKTLEGQVAAAAKGNQGGRPKVIDDDMLLFAQALRDKGTPVPEIAKKLTIKTGKNAGKHPSVASLYRAFAEAEPDQT
;
A
#
# COMPACT_ATOMS: atom_id res chain seq x y z
N MET A 1 -23.90 10.38 -19.63
CA MET A 1 -25.23 10.72 -20.17
C MET A 1 -26.22 10.59 -19.03
N SER A 2 -26.92 11.65 -18.65
CA SER A 2 -27.92 11.60 -17.57
C SER A 2 -29.10 10.73 -18.00
N LEU A 3 -29.43 9.72 -17.21
CA LEU A 3 -30.63 8.91 -17.43
C LEU A 3 -31.86 9.77 -17.11
N THR A 4 -32.93 9.60 -17.89
CA THR A 4 -34.23 10.15 -17.50
C THR A 4 -34.74 9.43 -16.25
N GLN A 5 -35.66 10.05 -15.51
CA GLN A 5 -36.20 9.48 -14.26
C GLN A 5 -36.82 8.08 -14.47
N ASP A 6 -37.51 7.87 -15.58
CA ASP A 6 -38.10 6.56 -15.90
C ASP A 6 -37.02 5.52 -16.27
N GLN A 7 -36.00 5.92 -17.03
CA GLN A 7 -34.85 5.06 -17.33
C GLN A 7 -34.07 4.69 -16.07
N ALA A 8 -33.91 5.64 -15.13
CA ALA A 8 -33.30 5.38 -13.84
C ALA A 8 -34.13 4.38 -13.03
N ALA A 9 -35.45 4.57 -12.95
CA ALA A 9 -36.35 3.65 -12.26
C ALA A 9 -36.31 2.23 -12.84
N ILE A 10 -36.32 2.10 -14.17
CA ILE A 10 -36.19 0.80 -14.87
C ILE A 10 -34.84 0.15 -14.56
N ALA A 11 -33.74 0.90 -14.60
CA ALA A 11 -32.40 0.38 -14.28
C ALA A 11 -32.28 -0.08 -12.82
N VAL A 12 -32.94 0.60 -11.89
CA VAL A 12 -32.97 0.22 -10.47
C VAL A 12 -33.81 -1.03 -10.25
N GLU A 13 -34.95 -1.15 -10.93
CA GLU A 13 -35.84 -2.30 -10.79
C GLU A 13 -35.24 -3.60 -11.31
N GLN A 14 -34.24 -3.54 -12.18
CA GLN A 14 -33.51 -4.70 -12.66
C GLN A 14 -32.73 -5.48 -11.59
N HIS A 15 -32.58 -4.91 -10.40
CA HIS A 15 -31.83 -5.49 -9.28
C HIS A 15 -32.74 -5.79 -8.10
N ASP A 16 -32.42 -6.83 -7.33
CA ASP A 16 -33.07 -7.10 -6.05
C ASP A 16 -32.79 -5.98 -5.05
N CYS A 17 -33.75 -5.68 -4.18
CA CYS A 17 -33.54 -4.67 -3.14
C CYS A 17 -32.96 -5.31 -1.87
N PRO A 18 -31.73 -5.00 -1.45
CA PRO A 18 -31.16 -5.56 -0.22
C PRO A 18 -31.81 -5.02 1.06
N THR A 19 -32.52 -3.89 0.98
CA THR A 19 -33.13 -3.25 2.16
C THR A 19 -34.53 -3.79 2.47
N CYS A 20 -35.33 -4.07 1.44
CA CYS A 20 -36.71 -4.51 1.62
C CYS A 20 -37.00 -5.86 0.95
N GLU A 21 -35.98 -6.51 0.39
CA GLU A 21 -35.99 -7.87 -0.17
C GLU A 21 -37.01 -8.08 -1.29
N VAL A 22 -37.42 -6.99 -1.96
CA VAL A 22 -38.26 -7.13 -3.16
C VAL A 22 -37.40 -7.61 -4.33
N PRO A 23 -37.90 -8.57 -5.14
CA PRO A 23 -37.16 -9.08 -6.28
C PRO A 23 -37.07 -8.04 -7.41
N ALA A 24 -36.17 -8.31 -8.36
CA ALA A 24 -36.07 -7.59 -9.62
C ALA A 24 -37.43 -7.56 -10.37
N GLY A 25 -37.67 -6.46 -11.09
CA GLY A 25 -38.91 -6.17 -11.80
C GLY A 25 -40.00 -5.52 -10.94
N SER A 26 -39.69 -5.06 -9.73
CA SER A 26 -40.69 -4.47 -8.82
C SER A 26 -40.19 -3.22 -8.10
N PRO A 27 -41.04 -2.22 -7.80
CA PRO A 27 -40.67 -1.06 -7.02
C PRO A 27 -40.39 -1.42 -5.55
N CYS A 28 -39.65 -0.55 -4.84
CA CYS A 28 -39.37 -0.76 -3.41
C CYS A 28 -40.64 -0.68 -2.56
N ARG A 29 -40.63 -1.37 -1.42
CA ARG A 29 -41.73 -1.32 -0.44
C ARG A 29 -41.32 -0.61 0.85
N THR A 30 -42.27 0.10 1.43
CA THR A 30 -42.19 0.63 2.80
C THR A 30 -42.35 -0.49 3.83
N ARG A 31 -42.00 -0.21 5.10
CA ARG A 31 -42.25 -1.14 6.23
C ARG A 31 -43.73 -1.54 6.36
N GLY A 32 -44.65 -0.67 5.93
CA GLY A 32 -46.10 -0.94 5.93
C GLY A 32 -46.61 -1.75 4.73
N GLY A 33 -45.74 -2.34 3.91
CA GLY A 33 -46.12 -3.18 2.77
C GLY A 33 -46.71 -2.40 1.58
N LYS A 34 -46.59 -1.07 1.57
CA LYS A 34 -47.01 -0.20 0.46
C LYS A 34 -45.83 0.12 -0.46
N THR A 35 -46.10 0.40 -1.73
CA THR A 35 -45.09 0.91 -2.67
C THR A 35 -44.46 2.19 -2.13
N ALA A 36 -43.12 2.24 -2.07
CA ALA A 36 -42.36 3.39 -1.61
C ALA A 36 -42.36 4.51 -2.66
N SER A 37 -42.31 5.76 -2.21
CA SER A 37 -42.18 6.94 -3.08
C SER A 37 -40.79 7.06 -3.70
N LYS A 38 -39.77 6.46 -3.07
CA LYS A 38 -38.39 6.43 -3.54
C LYS A 38 -37.83 5.02 -3.43
N TYR A 39 -36.87 4.69 -4.28
CA TYR A 39 -36.08 3.47 -4.14
C TYR A 39 -35.09 3.60 -2.98
N HIS A 40 -34.80 2.49 -2.30
CA HIS A 40 -33.76 2.47 -1.28
C HIS A 40 -32.39 2.72 -1.90
N THR A 41 -31.56 3.54 -1.25
CA THR A 41 -30.20 3.89 -1.69
C THR A 41 -29.34 2.67 -2.00
N ALA A 42 -29.43 1.64 -1.16
CA ALA A 42 -28.69 0.40 -1.36
C ALA A 42 -29.08 -0.36 -2.64
N ARG A 43 -30.27 -0.11 -3.21
CA ARG A 43 -30.72 -0.73 -4.46
C ARG A 43 -30.21 0.02 -5.69
N PHE A 44 -30.36 1.34 -5.72
CA PHE A 44 -29.90 2.11 -6.89
C PHE A 44 -28.38 2.33 -6.91
N GLY A 45 -27.70 2.22 -5.77
CA GLY A 45 -26.24 2.15 -5.71
C GLY A 45 -25.63 0.93 -6.41
N LEU A 46 -26.45 -0.08 -6.77
CA LEU A 46 -26.03 -1.21 -7.61
C LEU A 46 -25.93 -0.84 -9.09
N VAL A 47 -26.52 0.29 -9.51
CA VAL A 47 -26.50 0.77 -10.89
C VAL A 47 -25.33 1.73 -11.06
N PRO A 48 -24.28 1.40 -11.84
CA PRO A 48 -23.08 2.24 -11.96
C PRO A 48 -23.38 3.68 -12.41
N ALA A 49 -24.36 3.86 -13.29
CA ALA A 49 -24.78 5.16 -13.81
C ALA A 49 -25.50 6.06 -12.78
N LEU A 50 -25.95 5.49 -11.65
CA LEU A 50 -26.70 6.19 -10.59
C LEU A 50 -25.90 6.25 -9.28
N ARG A 51 -24.59 5.96 -9.31
CA ARG A 51 -23.75 5.86 -8.11
C ARG A 51 -23.60 7.20 -7.36
N GLU A 52 -23.65 8.31 -8.09
CA GLU A 52 -23.55 9.67 -7.56
C GLU A 52 -24.93 10.29 -7.28
N GLU A 53 -26.02 9.60 -7.64
CA GLU A 53 -27.38 10.08 -7.39
C GLU A 53 -27.76 9.92 -5.92
N LEU A 54 -28.49 10.90 -5.39
CA LEU A 54 -28.92 10.90 -3.98
C LEU A 54 -30.28 10.24 -3.79
N ASP A 55 -31.11 10.23 -4.83
CA ASP A 55 -32.39 9.54 -4.83
C ASP A 55 -32.87 9.17 -6.24
N VAL A 56 -33.66 8.10 -6.29
CA VAL A 56 -34.44 7.73 -7.47
C VAL A 56 -35.89 7.61 -7.03
N VAL A 57 -36.78 8.32 -7.72
CA VAL A 57 -38.20 8.39 -7.39
C VAL A 57 -38.96 7.30 -8.14
N THR A 58 -39.92 6.66 -7.46
CA THR A 58 -40.82 5.67 -8.08
C THR A 58 -41.76 6.40 -9.05
N PRO A 59 -41.83 5.99 -10.33
CA PRO A 59 -42.72 6.60 -11.31
C PRO A 59 -44.22 6.50 -10.94
N ASP A 60 -45.02 7.46 -11.42
CA ASP A 60 -46.43 7.62 -11.03
C ASP A 60 -47.32 6.43 -11.44
N ASP A 61 -46.96 5.73 -12.53
CA ASP A 61 -47.66 4.53 -13.03
C ASP A 61 -47.55 3.33 -12.09
N ARG A 62 -46.52 3.29 -11.23
CA ARG A 62 -46.28 2.25 -10.21
C ARG A 62 -46.88 2.62 -8.84
N GLY A 63 -47.49 3.81 -8.72
CA GLY A 63 -48.43 4.21 -7.68
C GLY A 63 -47.87 4.16 -6.23
N PRO A 64 -47.10 5.17 -5.78
CA PRO A 64 -46.66 5.26 -4.39
C PRO A 64 -47.85 5.22 -3.41
N GLY A 65 -47.70 4.51 -2.29
CA GLY A 65 -48.74 4.41 -1.27
C GLY A 65 -49.86 3.38 -1.51
N ARG A 66 -49.86 2.70 -2.67
CA ARG A 66 -50.75 1.55 -2.93
C ARG A 66 -50.21 0.27 -2.27
N LEU A 67 -51.09 -0.71 -2.08
CA LEU A 67 -50.67 -2.06 -1.67
C LEU A 67 -49.72 -2.63 -2.72
N TRP A 68 -48.53 -3.01 -2.27
CA TRP A 68 -47.51 -3.56 -3.13
C TRP A 68 -47.94 -4.94 -3.66
N LYS A 69 -47.71 -5.19 -4.94
CA LYS A 69 -47.90 -6.49 -5.60
C LYS A 69 -46.64 -6.82 -6.38
N GLN A 70 -46.26 -8.09 -6.40
CA GLN A 70 -45.12 -8.55 -7.17
C GLN A 70 -45.38 -8.32 -8.67
N GLY A 71 -44.47 -7.59 -9.31
CA GLY A 71 -44.47 -7.41 -10.76
C GLY A 71 -44.05 -8.70 -11.49
N PRO A 72 -44.20 -8.75 -12.82
CA PRO A 72 -43.69 -9.87 -13.60
C PRO A 72 -42.18 -10.03 -13.35
N THR A 73 -41.72 -11.28 -13.23
CA THR A 73 -40.29 -11.58 -13.08
C THR A 73 -39.55 -11.05 -14.31
N VAL A 74 -38.82 -9.96 -14.15
CA VAL A 74 -37.89 -9.49 -15.16
C VAL A 74 -36.68 -10.42 -15.08
N ALA A 75 -36.22 -10.91 -16.23
CA ALA A 75 -34.97 -11.67 -16.27
C ALA A 75 -33.88 -10.81 -15.60
N PRO A 76 -33.15 -11.34 -14.60
CA PRO A 76 -32.10 -10.58 -13.94
C PRO A 76 -31.19 -9.99 -15.02
N VAL A 77 -30.80 -8.72 -14.86
CA VAL A 77 -29.76 -8.17 -15.73
C VAL A 77 -28.61 -9.15 -15.71
N PRO A 78 -28.18 -9.67 -16.87
CA PRO A 78 -27.01 -10.51 -16.89
C PRO A 78 -25.90 -9.68 -16.25
N ALA A 79 -25.38 -10.16 -15.11
CA ALA A 79 -24.14 -9.66 -14.53
C ALA A 79 -23.15 -9.43 -15.68
N PRO A 80 -22.39 -8.32 -15.70
CA PRO A 80 -21.59 -7.92 -16.84
C PRO A 80 -20.89 -9.15 -17.43
N ARG A 81 -21.39 -9.58 -18.59
CA ARG A 81 -20.87 -10.76 -19.29
C ARG A 81 -19.60 -10.32 -20.00
N ASN A 82 -18.49 -10.30 -19.27
CA ASN A 82 -17.21 -10.64 -19.89
C ASN A 82 -16.95 -12.11 -19.57
N GLY A 83 -17.28 -12.96 -20.55
CA GLY A 83 -17.37 -14.42 -20.46
C GLY A 83 -16.02 -15.15 -20.44
N ALA A 84 -15.13 -14.77 -19.54
CA ALA A 84 -13.99 -15.60 -19.17
C ALA A 84 -13.84 -15.56 -17.64
N ALA A 85 -13.68 -16.74 -17.02
CA ALA A 85 -13.28 -16.80 -15.62
C ALA A 85 -12.03 -15.91 -15.42
N PRO A 86 -11.97 -15.08 -14.37
CA PRO A 86 -10.82 -14.23 -14.13
C PRO A 86 -9.55 -15.09 -14.02
N ILE A 87 -8.52 -14.71 -14.78
CA ILE A 87 -7.23 -15.36 -14.66
C ILE A 87 -6.61 -14.86 -13.35
N ARG A 88 -6.64 -15.71 -12.34
CA ARG A 88 -5.99 -15.45 -11.05
C ARG A 88 -4.52 -15.83 -11.13
N ILE A 89 -3.65 -14.89 -10.78
CA ILE A 89 -2.22 -15.10 -10.63
C ILE A 89 -1.90 -15.06 -9.14
N GLY A 90 -1.48 -16.19 -8.59
CA GLY A 90 -1.17 -16.34 -7.18
C GLY A 90 0.25 -15.91 -6.86
N TYR A 91 0.45 -15.26 -5.72
CA TYR A 91 1.79 -15.00 -5.18
C TYR A 91 1.90 -15.34 -3.69
N ALA A 92 2.94 -16.10 -3.34
CA ALA A 92 3.25 -16.57 -1.99
C ALA A 92 4.70 -16.26 -1.58
N ARG A 93 4.91 -15.94 -0.30
CA ARG A 93 6.25 -15.62 0.24
C ARG A 93 6.44 -16.09 1.67
N VAL A 94 7.60 -16.67 1.96
CA VAL A 94 8.06 -16.98 3.32
C VAL A 94 9.53 -16.62 3.54
N SER A 95 9.90 -16.28 4.78
CA SER A 95 11.29 -16.00 5.14
C SER A 95 12.10 -17.25 5.49
N THR A 96 11.49 -18.28 6.09
CA THR A 96 12.23 -19.43 6.65
C THR A 96 11.45 -20.76 6.70
N ALA A 97 10.16 -20.75 7.06
CA ALA A 97 9.38 -21.97 7.29
C ALA A 97 8.76 -22.54 6.01
N GLN A 98 9.06 -23.81 5.69
CA GLN A 98 8.55 -24.49 4.49
C GLN A 98 7.08 -24.92 4.63
N GLN A 99 6.64 -25.22 5.86
CA GLN A 99 5.25 -25.55 6.18
C GLN A 99 4.30 -24.35 6.00
N GLU A 100 4.76 -23.13 6.30
CA GLU A 100 3.99 -21.90 6.07
C GLU A 100 3.84 -21.59 4.58
N LEU A 101 4.80 -22.01 3.74
CA LEU A 101 4.72 -21.81 2.29
C LEU A 101 3.67 -22.71 1.66
N GLN A 102 3.64 -23.99 2.06
CA GLN A 102 2.68 -24.94 1.53
C GLN A 102 1.25 -24.50 1.85
N SER A 103 0.98 -24.07 3.09
CA SER A 103 -0.34 -23.55 3.46
C SER A 103 -0.78 -22.33 2.64
N GLN A 104 0.15 -21.48 2.21
CA GLN A 104 -0.17 -20.37 1.31
C GLN A 104 -0.47 -20.87 -0.11
N ILE A 105 0.30 -21.84 -0.60
CA ILE A 105 0.09 -22.44 -1.92
C ILE A 105 -1.28 -23.14 -1.96
N ASP A 106 -1.59 -23.95 -0.96
CA ASP A 106 -2.87 -24.67 -0.86
C ASP A 106 -4.06 -23.68 -0.88
N ALA A 107 -3.93 -22.54 -0.19
CA ALA A 107 -4.94 -21.48 -0.22
C ALA A 107 -5.08 -20.82 -1.60
N LEU A 108 -3.97 -20.60 -2.32
CA LEU A 108 -3.96 -20.04 -3.67
C LEU A 108 -4.51 -21.04 -4.70
N GLU A 109 -4.24 -22.33 -4.54
CA GLU A 109 -4.81 -23.41 -5.34
C GLU A 109 -6.31 -23.53 -5.11
N ALA A 110 -6.77 -23.43 -3.85
CA ALA A 110 -8.20 -23.38 -3.52
C ALA A 110 -8.90 -22.15 -4.14
N ALA A 111 -8.19 -21.04 -4.29
CA ALA A 111 -8.66 -19.86 -5.02
C ALA A 111 -8.62 -20.02 -6.55
N GLN A 112 -8.20 -21.17 -7.08
CA GLN A 112 -8.11 -21.47 -8.52
C GLN A 112 -7.12 -20.54 -9.25
N CYS A 113 -6.00 -20.20 -8.61
CA CYS A 113 -4.93 -19.46 -9.27
C CYS A 113 -4.34 -20.28 -10.42
N ARG A 114 -4.37 -19.74 -11.64
CA ARG A 114 -3.87 -20.42 -12.85
C ARG A 114 -2.35 -20.57 -12.84
N ARG A 115 -1.65 -19.58 -12.28
CA ARG A 115 -0.20 -19.60 -12.09
C ARG A 115 0.11 -19.08 -10.70
N ILE A 116 0.90 -19.84 -9.95
CA ILE A 116 1.36 -19.47 -8.62
C ILE A 116 2.86 -19.21 -8.67
N PHE A 117 3.27 -18.05 -8.18
CA PHE A 117 4.66 -17.65 -7.99
C PHE A 117 4.98 -17.71 -6.51
N SER A 118 6.06 -18.41 -6.15
CA SER A 118 6.43 -18.62 -4.75
C SER A 118 7.90 -18.34 -4.54
N GLU A 119 8.25 -17.56 -3.51
CA GLU A 119 9.64 -17.28 -3.17
C GLU A 119 9.94 -17.48 -1.67
N LYS A 120 11.11 -18.08 -1.41
CA LYS A 120 11.67 -18.24 -0.06
C LYS A 120 12.74 -17.17 0.17
N ILE A 121 12.30 -15.93 0.35
CA ILE A 121 13.17 -14.77 0.46
C ILE A 121 12.84 -14.00 1.75
N SER A 122 13.90 -13.68 2.49
CA SER A 122 13.80 -12.85 3.70
C SER A 122 13.20 -11.49 3.36
N THR A 123 12.36 -11.00 4.27
CA THR A 123 11.81 -9.64 4.28
C THR A 123 12.92 -8.57 4.26
N ARG A 124 14.21 -8.88 4.37
CA ARG A 124 15.29 -7.87 4.22
C ARG A 124 15.73 -7.64 2.77
N VAL A 125 15.46 -8.57 1.86
CA VAL A 125 15.89 -8.49 0.45
C VAL A 125 14.97 -7.58 -0.36
N LYS A 126 15.55 -6.60 -1.07
CA LYS A 126 14.82 -5.61 -1.87
C LYS A 126 14.26 -6.18 -3.17
N ILE A 127 15.02 -7.03 -3.84
CA ILE A 127 14.66 -7.58 -5.14
C ILE A 127 13.82 -8.84 -4.93
N ARG A 128 12.70 -8.93 -5.63
CA ARG A 128 11.77 -10.06 -5.56
C ARG A 128 11.47 -10.57 -6.96
N PRO A 129 12.31 -11.50 -7.46
CA PRO A 129 12.23 -11.92 -8.85
C PRO A 129 10.91 -12.64 -9.16
N GLU A 130 10.31 -13.35 -8.19
CA GLU A 130 9.05 -14.07 -8.42
C GLU A 130 7.83 -13.13 -8.39
N LEU A 131 7.82 -12.13 -7.49
CA LEU A 131 6.81 -11.07 -7.52
C LEU A 131 6.86 -10.27 -8.83
N GLU A 132 8.05 -9.89 -9.29
CA GLU A 132 8.23 -9.15 -10.54
C GLU A 132 7.76 -9.97 -11.75
N LYS A 133 8.04 -11.28 -11.79
CA LYS A 133 7.51 -12.18 -12.82
C LYS A 133 5.99 -12.29 -12.78
N ALA A 134 5.39 -12.35 -11.58
CA ALA A 134 3.94 -12.40 -11.43
C ALA A 134 3.26 -11.14 -11.98
N LEU A 135 3.79 -9.97 -11.62
CA LEU A 135 3.31 -8.68 -12.12
C LEU A 135 3.50 -8.57 -13.63
N LYS A 136 4.67 -8.95 -14.15
CA LYS A 136 4.95 -8.94 -15.58
C LYS A 136 3.97 -9.82 -16.35
N LEU A 137 3.74 -11.05 -15.88
CA LEU A 137 2.75 -11.94 -16.51
C LEU A 137 1.35 -11.32 -16.51
N ALA A 138 0.95 -10.68 -15.42
CA ALA A 138 -0.36 -10.04 -15.31
C ALA A 138 -0.50 -8.88 -16.33
N HIS A 139 0.54 -8.06 -16.47
CA HIS A 139 0.63 -7.01 -17.47
C HIS A 139 0.60 -7.56 -18.90
N ASP A 140 1.44 -8.55 -19.21
CA ASP A 140 1.54 -9.15 -20.54
C ASP A 140 0.18 -9.71 -21.00
N ILE A 141 -0.58 -10.33 -20.08
CA ILE A 141 -1.93 -10.85 -20.37
C ILE A 141 -2.91 -9.69 -20.63
N LYS A 142 -2.86 -8.63 -19.80
CA LYS A 142 -3.76 -7.49 -19.92
C LYS A 142 -3.49 -6.66 -21.19
N GLU A 143 -2.22 -6.56 -21.61
CA GLU A 143 -1.82 -5.94 -22.87
C GLU A 143 -2.27 -6.77 -24.08
N ALA A 144 -2.10 -8.09 -24.03
CA ALA A 144 -2.52 -8.99 -25.11
C ALA A 144 -4.05 -9.13 -25.21
N ALA A 145 -4.77 -9.06 -24.09
CA ALA A 145 -6.22 -9.19 -24.02
C ALA A 145 -6.82 -8.20 -22.99
N PRO A 146 -7.12 -6.95 -23.41
CA PRO A 146 -7.63 -5.91 -22.52
C PRO A 146 -8.95 -6.29 -21.81
N ASP A 147 -9.79 -7.05 -22.52
CA ASP A 147 -11.11 -7.50 -22.05
C ASP A 147 -11.05 -8.70 -21.08
N GLN A 148 -9.89 -9.36 -20.95
CA GLN A 148 -9.71 -10.49 -20.06
C GLN A 148 -9.50 -10.00 -18.62
N PRO A 149 -10.37 -10.35 -17.66
CA PRO A 149 -10.13 -10.04 -16.26
C PRO A 149 -8.93 -10.84 -15.75
N VAL A 150 -7.94 -10.13 -15.21
CA VAL A 150 -6.73 -10.69 -14.56
C VAL A 150 -6.69 -10.16 -13.14
N ILE A 151 -6.52 -11.04 -12.16
CA ILE A 151 -6.51 -10.69 -10.73
C ILE A 151 -5.20 -11.17 -10.12
N LEU A 152 -4.52 -10.30 -9.38
CA LEU A 152 -3.40 -10.71 -8.54
C LEU A 152 -3.95 -11.18 -7.19
N THR A 153 -3.78 -12.47 -6.90
CA THR A 153 -4.26 -13.10 -5.66
C THR A 153 -3.09 -13.34 -4.72
N VAL A 154 -3.20 -12.87 -3.47
CA VAL A 154 -2.21 -13.10 -2.43
C VAL A 154 -2.87 -13.58 -1.14
N HIS A 155 -2.14 -14.37 -0.36
CA HIS A 155 -2.68 -14.92 0.88
C HIS A 155 -2.99 -13.84 1.92
N GLU A 156 -2.09 -12.86 2.10
CA GLU A 156 -2.24 -11.76 3.07
C GLU A 156 -1.48 -10.52 2.58
N LEU A 157 -1.91 -9.32 2.96
CA LEU A 157 -1.34 -8.03 2.52
C LEU A 157 0.17 -7.87 2.80
N LYS A 158 0.70 -8.53 3.83
CA LYS A 158 2.13 -8.50 4.21
C LYS A 158 3.04 -9.37 3.30
N ARG A 159 2.44 -10.18 2.43
CA ARG A 159 3.19 -11.08 1.54
C ARG A 159 3.80 -10.31 0.35
N PRO A 160 3.04 -9.48 -0.39
CA PRO A 160 3.59 -8.73 -1.52
C PRO A 160 4.33 -7.44 -1.13
N ALA A 161 4.16 -6.91 0.09
CA ALA A 161 4.85 -5.70 0.54
C ALA A 161 5.38 -5.83 1.97
N ARG A 162 6.59 -5.30 2.22
CA ARG A 162 7.25 -5.36 3.54
C ARG A 162 7.00 -4.16 4.41
N ASN A 163 6.80 -3.05 3.73
CA ASN A 163 6.56 -1.78 4.34
C ASN A 163 5.54 -1.04 3.48
N ALA A 164 5.04 -0.03 4.15
CA ALA A 164 4.13 0.97 3.67
C ALA A 164 4.47 1.46 2.23
N ALA A 165 5.73 1.85 1.98
CA ALA A 165 6.15 2.39 0.69
C ALA A 165 6.13 1.36 -0.46
N GLU A 166 6.49 0.11 -0.19
CA GLU A 166 6.39 -0.96 -1.21
C GLU A 166 4.93 -1.28 -1.54
N LEU A 167 4.04 -1.17 -0.55
CA LEU A 167 2.63 -1.38 -0.77
C LEU A 167 2.04 -0.26 -1.66
N MET A 168 2.48 0.99 -1.49
CA MET A 168 2.13 2.09 -2.41
C MET A 168 2.61 1.84 -3.83
N THR A 169 3.86 1.41 -4.00
CA THR A 169 4.40 1.13 -5.34
C THR A 169 3.60 0.03 -6.00
N LEU A 170 3.33 -1.07 -5.28
CA LEU A 170 2.51 -2.17 -5.76
C LEU A 170 1.09 -1.70 -6.12
N ALA A 171 0.45 -0.95 -5.23
CA ALA A 171 -0.88 -0.37 -5.44
C ALA A 171 -0.93 0.49 -6.71
N SER A 172 0.04 1.38 -6.89
CA SER A 172 0.14 2.25 -8.05
C SER A 172 0.39 1.46 -9.34
N THR A 173 1.24 0.43 -9.30
CA THR A 173 1.48 -0.46 -10.44
C THR A 173 0.19 -1.18 -10.84
N LEU A 174 -0.49 -1.81 -9.89
CA LEU A 174 -1.75 -2.53 -10.14
C LEU A 174 -2.85 -1.59 -10.64
N GLN A 175 -2.94 -0.38 -10.08
CA GLN A 175 -3.90 0.64 -10.53
C GLN A 175 -3.62 1.13 -11.95
N SER A 176 -2.37 1.41 -12.28
CA SER A 176 -1.99 1.82 -13.65
C SER A 176 -2.27 0.75 -14.70
N ALA A 177 -2.32 -0.51 -14.26
CA ALA A 177 -2.55 -1.67 -15.09
C ALA A 177 -4.01 -2.12 -15.16
N ASP A 178 -4.90 -1.49 -14.39
CA ASP A 178 -6.28 -1.95 -14.18
C ASP A 178 -6.35 -3.43 -13.73
N ILE A 179 -5.47 -3.80 -12.79
CA ILE A 179 -5.40 -5.16 -12.22
C ILE A 179 -5.93 -5.14 -10.78
N PRO A 180 -7.04 -5.86 -10.50
CA PRO A 180 -7.53 -6.04 -9.13
C PRO A 180 -6.58 -6.86 -8.24
N LEU A 181 -6.60 -6.54 -6.94
CA LEU A 181 -5.90 -7.28 -5.89
C LEU A 181 -6.90 -8.10 -5.07
N GLU A 182 -6.67 -9.40 -4.94
CA GLU A 182 -7.44 -10.32 -4.10
C GLU A 182 -6.63 -10.73 -2.87
N LEU A 183 -7.21 -10.52 -1.68
CA LEU A 183 -6.65 -10.92 -0.40
C LEU A 183 -7.48 -12.09 0.15
N LEU A 184 -6.85 -13.26 0.34
CA LEU A 184 -7.54 -14.47 0.79
C LEU A 184 -7.76 -14.55 2.30
N THR A 185 -6.96 -13.85 3.09
CA THR A 185 -7.00 -13.94 4.55
C THR A 185 -6.63 -12.59 5.19
N GLY A 186 -7.11 -12.40 6.42
CA GLY A 186 -6.85 -11.22 7.24
C GLY A 186 -8.05 -10.27 7.31
N PRO A 187 -7.91 -9.13 8.01
CA PRO A 187 -9.01 -8.20 8.25
C PRO A 187 -9.50 -7.50 6.97
N LEU A 188 -8.69 -7.52 5.92
CA LEU A 188 -8.97 -6.92 4.61
C LEU A 188 -9.20 -8.02 3.56
N THR A 189 -9.86 -9.12 3.92
CA THR A 189 -10.17 -10.18 2.94
C THR A 189 -11.17 -9.66 1.90
N GLY A 190 -10.89 -9.90 0.62
CA GLY A 190 -11.76 -9.45 -0.48
C GLY A 190 -11.01 -9.13 -1.78
N ILE A 191 -11.77 -8.79 -2.82
CA ILE A 191 -11.24 -8.34 -4.12
C ILE A 191 -11.35 -6.82 -4.20
N TYR A 192 -10.24 -6.17 -4.50
CA TYR A 192 -10.10 -4.72 -4.57
C TYR A 192 -9.80 -4.30 -6.00
N ASP A 193 -10.81 -3.73 -6.63
CA ASP A 193 -10.74 -3.15 -7.97
C ASP A 193 -10.21 -1.71 -7.90
N PRO A 194 -9.16 -1.34 -8.65
CA PRO A 194 -8.61 0.02 -8.68
C PRO A 194 -9.57 1.08 -9.23
N SER A 195 -10.57 0.69 -10.02
CA SER A 195 -11.55 1.57 -10.67
C SER A 195 -12.93 1.58 -9.98
N GLY A 196 -13.17 0.64 -9.05
CA GLY A 196 -14.44 0.43 -8.35
C GLY A 196 -14.42 0.74 -6.84
N MET A 197 -15.15 -0.07 -6.05
CA MET A 197 -15.20 0.07 -4.58
C MET A 197 -13.84 -0.12 -3.88
N GLY A 198 -12.88 -0.76 -4.55
CA GLY A 198 -11.52 -0.97 -4.04
C GLY A 198 -10.61 0.25 -4.17
N ALA A 199 -10.97 1.24 -4.98
CA ALA A 199 -10.17 2.46 -5.18
C ALA A 199 -9.92 3.21 -3.86
N MET A 200 -10.91 3.24 -2.96
CA MET A 200 -10.75 3.81 -1.63
C MET A 200 -9.76 3.03 -0.76
N LEU A 201 -9.70 1.69 -0.86
CA LEU A 201 -8.69 0.92 -0.15
C LEU A 201 -7.29 1.31 -0.65
N PHE A 202 -7.09 1.37 -1.98
CA PHE A 202 -5.81 1.79 -2.54
C PHE A 202 -5.42 3.22 -2.11
N ALA A 203 -6.38 4.15 -2.06
CA ALA A 203 -6.16 5.51 -1.59
C ALA A 203 -5.87 5.58 -0.08
N VAL A 204 -6.59 4.84 0.76
CA VAL A 204 -6.34 4.78 2.22
C VAL A 204 -5.01 4.10 2.53
N LEU A 205 -4.68 3.02 1.81
CA LEU A 205 -3.36 2.40 1.90
C LEU A 205 -2.26 3.39 1.47
N ALA A 206 -2.49 4.23 0.46
CA ALA A 206 -1.55 5.30 0.12
C ALA A 206 -1.45 6.37 1.23
N VAL A 207 -2.53 6.73 1.93
CA VAL A 207 -2.46 7.76 2.98
C VAL A 207 -1.88 7.23 4.30
N ALA A 208 -2.34 6.06 4.77
CA ALA A 208 -1.92 5.47 6.05
C ALA A 208 -0.41 5.20 6.12
N VAL A 209 0.20 4.94 4.96
CA VAL A 209 1.62 4.68 4.81
C VAL A 209 2.49 5.93 4.98
N GLN A 210 2.01 7.10 4.53
CA GLN A 210 2.71 8.36 4.73
C GLN A 210 2.80 8.69 6.23
N LEU A 211 1.76 8.33 6.98
CA LEU A 211 1.67 8.51 8.43
C LEU A 211 2.66 7.59 9.17
N ASP A 212 2.78 6.32 8.79
CA ASP A 212 3.75 5.40 9.40
C ASP A 212 5.21 5.86 9.22
N ARG A 213 5.55 6.43 8.06
CA ARG A 213 6.89 7.01 7.82
C ARG A 213 7.20 8.18 8.74
N ASN A 214 6.21 9.07 8.92
CA ASN A 214 6.35 10.22 9.81
C ASN A 214 6.44 9.76 11.27
N TYR A 215 5.62 8.79 11.67
CA TYR A 215 5.64 8.20 13.01
C TYR A 215 6.98 7.55 13.37
N ILE A 216 7.57 6.75 12.47
CA ILE A 216 8.90 6.14 12.69
C ILE A 216 9.98 7.23 12.84
N ARG A 217 9.92 8.28 12.00
CA ARG A 217 10.86 9.40 12.06
C ARG A 217 10.73 10.15 13.39
N GLU A 218 9.52 10.47 13.82
CA GLU A 218 9.23 11.12 15.09
C GLU A 218 9.76 10.29 16.26
N LYS A 219 9.46 8.99 16.31
CA LYS A 219 9.97 8.09 17.36
C LYS A 219 11.49 7.97 17.36
N THR A 220 12.12 8.01 16.19
CA THR A 220 13.59 7.99 16.08
C THR A 220 14.19 9.28 16.64
N LEU A 221 13.59 10.43 16.33
CA LEU A 221 14.01 11.74 16.85
C LEU A 221 13.80 11.81 18.37
N GLU A 222 12.66 11.37 18.88
CA GLU A 222 12.41 11.25 20.32
C GLU A 222 13.45 10.37 21.01
N GLY A 223 13.80 9.22 20.40
CA GLY A 223 14.85 8.33 20.88
C GLY A 223 16.23 8.99 20.89
N GLN A 224 16.56 9.76 19.85
CA GLN A 224 17.81 10.52 19.78
C GLN A 224 17.88 11.62 20.85
N VAL A 225 16.78 12.36 21.06
CA VAL A 225 16.69 13.38 22.11
C VAL A 225 16.84 12.74 23.50
N ALA A 226 16.17 11.62 23.74
CA ALA A 226 16.28 10.87 25.00
C ALA A 226 17.69 10.30 25.22
N ALA A 227 18.37 9.83 24.17
CA ALA A 227 19.76 9.37 24.25
C ALA A 227 20.72 10.53 24.52
N ALA A 228 20.55 11.66 23.83
CA ALA A 228 21.33 12.87 24.04
C ALA A 228 21.18 13.42 25.47
N ALA A 229 19.96 13.40 26.02
CA ALA A 229 19.72 13.77 27.42
C ALA A 229 20.44 12.87 28.44
N LYS A 230 20.74 11.61 28.05
CA LYS A 230 21.56 10.66 28.84
C LYS A 230 23.06 10.77 28.55
N GLY A 231 23.50 11.78 27.79
CA GLY A 231 24.89 11.98 27.39
C GLY A 231 25.34 11.12 26.20
N ASN A 232 24.47 10.27 25.64
CA ASN A 232 24.78 9.50 24.44
C ASN A 232 24.48 10.33 23.19
N GLN A 233 25.46 11.14 22.80
CA GLN A 233 25.43 11.82 21.51
C GLN A 233 25.82 10.82 20.42
N GLY A 234 24.88 10.49 19.54
CA GLY A 234 25.18 9.72 18.32
C GLY A 234 26.12 10.49 17.39
N GLY A 235 26.77 9.80 16.46
CA GLY A 235 27.67 10.41 15.49
C GLY A 235 28.97 9.64 15.32
N ARG A 236 29.85 10.13 14.45
CA ARG A 236 31.17 9.54 14.24
C ARG A 236 32.09 9.96 15.39
N PRO A 237 32.76 9.01 16.10
CA PRO A 237 33.72 9.36 17.14
C PRO A 237 34.82 10.29 16.62
N LYS A 238 35.27 11.24 17.46
CA LYS A 238 36.39 12.13 17.14
C LYS A 238 37.65 11.29 16.87
N VAL A 239 38.37 11.64 15.80
CA VAL A 239 39.59 10.93 15.36
C VAL A 239 40.83 11.50 16.05
N ILE A 240 40.82 12.80 16.34
CA ILE A 240 41.86 13.52 17.10
C ILE A 240 41.28 13.75 18.48
N ASP A 241 41.92 13.18 19.50
CA ASP A 241 41.60 13.43 20.90
C ASP A 241 42.31 14.70 21.40
N ASP A 242 41.93 15.18 22.58
CA ASP A 242 42.45 16.44 23.13
C ASP A 242 43.97 16.36 23.38
N ASP A 243 44.49 15.19 23.76
CA ASP A 243 45.93 14.93 23.93
C ASP A 243 46.70 15.06 22.60
N MET A 244 46.16 14.47 21.53
CA MET A 244 46.72 14.55 20.19
C MET A 244 46.71 15.99 19.69
N LEU A 245 45.65 16.75 19.98
CA LEU A 245 45.54 18.14 19.60
C LEU A 245 46.58 19.00 20.32
N LEU A 246 46.71 18.85 21.65
CA LEU A 246 47.75 19.52 22.45
C LEU A 246 49.16 19.21 21.95
N PHE A 247 49.45 17.94 21.68
CA PHE A 247 50.74 17.52 21.13
C PHE A 247 50.98 18.10 19.72
N ALA A 248 49.94 18.14 18.88
CA ALA A 248 50.02 18.70 17.55
C ALA A 248 50.25 20.23 17.58
N GLN A 249 49.60 20.96 18.50
CA GLN A 249 49.79 22.40 18.70
C GLN A 249 51.23 22.70 19.14
N ALA A 250 51.76 21.95 20.13
CA ALA A 250 53.14 22.12 20.57
C ALA A 250 54.18 21.88 19.47
N LEU A 251 53.90 20.99 18.50
CA LEU A 251 54.76 20.77 17.34
C LEU A 251 54.62 21.87 16.28
N ARG A 252 53.40 22.41 16.11
CA ARG A 252 53.12 23.55 15.21
C ARG A 252 53.83 24.81 15.71
N ASP A 253 53.78 25.08 17.01
CA ASP A 253 54.44 26.26 17.62
C ASP A 253 55.97 26.20 17.50
N LYS A 254 56.53 24.99 17.43
CA LYS A 254 57.95 24.75 17.13
C LYS A 254 58.30 24.86 15.64
N GLY A 255 57.34 25.21 14.78
CA GLY A 255 57.53 25.38 13.34
C GLY A 255 57.52 24.07 12.53
N THR A 256 57.05 22.95 13.09
CA THR A 256 56.98 21.68 12.35
C THR A 256 55.86 21.75 11.30
N PRO A 257 56.10 21.34 10.03
CA PRO A 257 55.06 21.35 9.01
C PRO A 257 53.96 20.31 9.30
N VAL A 258 52.70 20.70 9.09
CA VAL A 258 51.49 19.91 9.40
C VAL A 258 51.49 18.47 8.82
N PRO A 259 51.99 18.20 7.59
CA PRO A 259 52.10 16.84 7.07
C PRO A 259 53.03 15.93 7.89
N GLU A 260 54.08 16.48 8.50
CA GLU A 260 54.97 15.72 9.38
C GLU A 260 54.35 15.48 10.75
N ILE A 261 53.61 16.47 11.27
CA ILE A 261 52.86 16.32 12.52
C ILE A 261 51.85 15.17 12.40
N ALA A 262 51.13 15.09 11.28
CA ALA A 262 50.16 14.01 11.04
C ALA A 262 50.79 12.60 11.11
N LYS A 263 52.01 12.42 10.59
CA LYS A 263 52.74 11.14 10.67
C LYS A 263 53.23 10.79 12.08
N LYS A 264 53.35 11.78 12.98
CA LYS A 264 53.76 11.58 14.37
C LYS A 264 52.59 11.23 15.30
N LEU A 265 51.36 11.36 14.81
CA LEU A 265 50.14 11.06 15.56
C LEU A 265 49.60 9.69 15.20
N THR A 266 48.99 9.00 16.16
CA THR A 266 48.38 7.67 15.96
C THR A 266 46.98 7.64 16.52
N ILE A 267 45.99 7.30 15.69
CA ILE A 267 44.58 7.21 16.09
C ILE A 267 44.41 6.08 17.12
N LYS A 268 43.78 6.36 18.25
CA LYS A 268 43.61 5.39 19.35
C LYS A 268 42.35 4.51 19.24
N THR A 269 41.28 5.02 18.62
CA THR A 269 39.95 4.38 18.64
C THR A 269 39.30 4.25 17.26
N GLY A 270 38.36 3.30 17.14
CA GLY A 270 37.58 3.08 15.91
C GLY A 270 38.28 2.29 14.82
N LYS A 271 37.66 2.24 13.62
CA LYS A 271 38.10 1.39 12.49
C LYS A 271 39.52 1.71 11.98
N ASN A 272 40.02 2.93 12.24
CA ASN A 272 41.34 3.39 11.82
C ASN A 272 42.36 3.44 12.96
N ALA A 273 42.08 2.78 14.10
CA ALA A 273 43.04 2.68 15.19
C ALA A 273 44.39 2.13 14.70
N GLY A 274 45.48 2.71 15.17
CA GLY A 274 46.85 2.38 14.76
C GLY A 274 47.32 3.06 13.47
N LYS A 275 46.48 3.84 12.77
CA LYS A 275 46.87 4.63 11.60
C LYS A 275 47.12 6.09 11.95
N HIS A 276 47.79 6.80 11.04
CA HIS A 276 47.98 8.25 11.12
C HIS A 276 46.70 9.00 10.71
N PRO A 277 46.35 10.11 11.39
CA PRO A 277 45.27 10.98 10.95
C PRO A 277 45.60 11.63 9.60
N SER A 278 44.56 11.97 8.83
CA SER A 278 44.77 12.71 7.59
C SER A 278 45.17 14.15 7.88
N VAL A 279 45.97 14.75 7.00
CA VAL A 279 46.37 16.16 7.10
C VAL A 279 45.14 17.08 7.19
N ALA A 280 44.08 16.79 6.44
CA ALA A 280 42.81 17.53 6.47
C ALA A 280 42.03 17.37 7.79
N SER A 281 42.17 16.25 8.50
CA SER A 281 41.62 16.10 9.84
C SER A 281 42.37 16.97 10.84
N LEU A 282 43.69 17.07 10.71
CA LEU A 282 44.53 17.88 11.58
C LEU A 282 44.27 19.39 11.40
N TYR A 283 44.15 19.85 10.15
CA TYR A 283 43.78 21.24 9.86
C TYR A 283 42.40 21.61 10.42
N ARG A 284 41.40 20.71 10.32
CA ARG A 284 40.08 20.94 10.93
C ARG A 284 40.16 21.02 12.45
N ALA A 285 40.91 20.14 13.09
CA ALA A 285 41.07 20.17 14.54
C ALA A 285 41.79 21.44 15.02
N PHE A 286 42.77 21.96 14.27
CA PHE A 286 43.37 23.25 14.56
C PHE A 286 42.39 24.42 14.41
N ALA A 287 41.59 24.44 13.34
CA ALA A 287 40.59 25.48 13.12
C ALA A 287 39.47 25.47 14.18
N GLU A 288 39.07 24.29 14.66
CA GLU A 288 38.09 24.14 15.75
C GLU A 288 38.65 24.54 17.14
N ALA A 289 39.97 24.59 17.28
CA ALA A 289 40.66 24.88 18.54
C ALA A 289 41.14 26.33 18.67
N GLU A 290 41.21 27.07 17.57
CA GLU A 290 41.46 28.50 17.60
C GLU A 290 40.18 29.19 18.12
N PRO A 291 40.21 29.85 19.30
CA PRO A 291 39.04 30.57 19.78
C PRO A 291 38.71 31.66 18.78
N ASP A 292 37.42 31.78 18.46
CA ASP A 292 36.86 32.82 17.60
C ASP A 292 37.42 34.16 18.07
N GLN A 293 38.32 34.77 17.29
CA GLN A 293 38.88 36.08 17.59
C GLN A 293 37.74 37.09 17.43
N THR A 294 37.00 37.30 18.51
CA THR A 294 36.02 38.38 18.68
C THR A 294 36.52 39.33 19.76
#